data_AF-A0A4P7P1Z5-F1
#
_entry.id   AF-A0A4P7P1Z5-F1
#
_cell.length_a   1.000
_cell.length_b   1.000
_cell.length_c   1.000
_cell.angle_alpha   90.00
_cell.angle_beta   90.00
_cell.angle_gamma   90.00
#
_symmetry.space_group_name_H-M   'P 1'
#
loop_
_entity.id
_entity.type
_entity.pdbx_description
1 polymer ?
#
loop_
_entity_poly.entity_id
_entity_poly.type
_entity_poly.pdbx_seq_one_letter_code
_entity_poly.pdbx_strand_id
1 'polypeptide(L)'
;MIMPNQAHLKPAPGTLFYVMGASGCGKDSLLHYARQQLASEAVVFTHRYITRPVELTGENHIQLSTAEFTNRLKHHCFKFHWHSHDLDYGIGIEVDHWLNQGLNVVMNGSRGYLETAIQKQPDLVPVLIEVDVNVLRERLINRGRETLAQIEKRVQRAETFVNLRAPNLQRIENNTELSVSGERLVNLLKTKDLKSP
;
A
#
# COMPACT_ATOMS: atom_id res chain seq x y z
N MET A 1 46.24 18.01 -14.31
CA MET A 1 45.36 18.29 -13.16
C MET A 1 44.29 17.20 -13.16
N ILE A 2 44.47 16.16 -12.36
CA ILE A 2 43.53 15.03 -12.26
C ILE A 2 42.43 15.48 -11.29
N MET A 3 41.21 15.67 -11.79
CA MET A 3 40.04 15.92 -10.95
C MET A 3 39.85 14.68 -10.03
N PRO A 4 39.66 14.84 -8.72
CA PRO A 4 39.43 13.70 -7.85
C PRO A 4 38.11 13.03 -8.25
N ASN A 5 38.15 11.70 -8.33
CA ASN A 5 36.97 10.85 -8.49
C ASN A 5 36.02 11.13 -7.33
N GLN A 6 34.98 11.93 -7.57
CA GLN A 6 33.84 11.99 -6.66
C GLN A 6 33.16 10.64 -6.75
N ALA A 7 33.55 9.71 -5.87
CA ALA A 7 32.70 8.58 -5.55
C ALA A 7 31.37 9.19 -5.09
N HIS A 8 30.40 9.28 -6.01
CA HIS A 8 29.04 9.66 -5.67
C HIS A 8 28.58 8.66 -4.62
N LEU A 9 28.57 9.08 -3.35
CA LEU A 9 28.04 8.29 -2.26
C LEU A 9 26.62 7.91 -2.67
N LYS A 10 26.39 6.61 -2.86
CA LYS A 10 25.07 6.11 -3.22
C LYS A 10 24.10 6.59 -2.14
N PRO A 11 22.99 7.25 -2.49
CA PRO A 11 22.05 7.76 -1.50
C PRO A 11 21.58 6.58 -0.63
N ALA A 12 21.29 6.87 0.64
CA ALA A 12 20.67 5.89 1.52
C ALA A 12 19.41 5.31 0.83
N PRO A 13 19.18 3.99 0.88
CA PRO A 13 18.01 3.41 0.25
C PRO A 13 16.73 4.00 0.82
N GLY A 14 15.76 4.24 -0.05
CA GLY A 14 14.45 4.75 0.37
C GLY A 14 13.69 3.78 1.26
N THR A 15 12.50 4.20 1.69
CA THR A 15 11.62 3.44 2.58
C THR A 15 10.47 2.81 1.80
N LEU A 16 10.20 1.53 2.03
CA LEU A 16 9.00 0.87 1.53
C LEU A 16 7.85 1.07 2.53
N PHE A 17 6.88 1.90 2.19
CA PHE A 17 5.64 2.07 2.95
C PHE A 17 4.60 1.07 2.48
N TYR A 18 4.17 0.18 3.38
CA TYR A 18 3.16 -0.85 3.12
C TYR A 18 1.80 -0.38 3.65
N VAL A 19 1.00 0.27 2.81
CA VAL A 19 -0.29 0.86 3.19
C VAL A 19 -1.40 -0.17 3.12
N MET A 20 -2.11 -0.38 4.22
CA MET A 20 -3.15 -1.39 4.38
C MET A 20 -4.33 -0.86 5.18
N GLY A 21 -5.48 -1.52 5.11
CA GLY A 21 -6.69 -1.11 5.82
C GLY A 21 -7.88 -1.99 5.49
N ALA A 22 -8.96 -1.86 6.26
CA ALA A 22 -10.21 -2.56 5.97
C ALA A 22 -10.85 -2.05 4.67
N SER A 23 -11.62 -2.89 3.96
CA SER A 23 -12.40 -2.38 2.84
C SER A 23 -13.43 -1.37 3.35
N GLY A 24 -13.44 -0.16 2.79
CA GLY A 24 -14.28 0.95 3.27
C GLY A 24 -13.60 1.94 4.22
N CYS A 25 -12.36 1.69 4.65
CA CYS A 25 -11.62 2.65 5.50
C CYS A 25 -11.15 3.92 4.77
N GLY A 26 -11.31 3.99 3.44
CA GLY A 26 -10.87 5.13 2.62
C GLY A 26 -9.41 5.06 2.17
N LYS A 27 -8.71 3.93 2.37
CA LYS A 27 -7.32 3.71 1.91
C LYS A 27 -7.09 4.13 0.46
N ASP A 28 -7.93 3.68 -0.48
CA ASP A 28 -7.70 3.96 -1.90
C ASP A 28 -7.90 5.45 -2.22
N SER A 29 -8.85 6.11 -1.55
CA SER A 29 -9.06 7.56 -1.63
C SER A 29 -7.86 8.34 -1.06
N LEU A 30 -7.30 7.90 0.07
CA LEU A 30 -6.11 8.52 0.66
C LEU A 30 -4.86 8.30 -0.21
N LEU A 31 -4.68 7.12 -0.79
CA LEU A 31 -3.58 6.86 -1.74
C LEU A 31 -3.71 7.71 -2.99
N HIS A 32 -4.94 7.91 -3.49
CA HIS A 32 -5.19 8.81 -4.61
C HIS A 32 -4.85 10.26 -4.26
N TYR A 33 -5.32 10.74 -3.10
CA TYR A 33 -5.00 12.07 -2.58
C TYR A 33 -3.48 12.26 -2.45
N ALA A 34 -2.79 11.33 -1.79
CA ALA A 34 -1.35 11.40 -1.58
C ALA A 34 -0.58 11.41 -2.91
N ARG A 35 -1.01 10.63 -3.91
CA ARG A 35 -0.39 10.63 -5.23
C ARG A 35 -0.43 12.00 -5.91
N GLN A 36 -1.53 12.74 -5.76
CA GLN A 36 -1.63 14.10 -6.31
C GLN A 36 -0.69 15.08 -5.59
N GLN A 37 -0.65 15.02 -4.25
CA GLN A 37 0.17 15.91 -3.43
C GLN A 37 1.69 15.63 -3.51
N LEU A 38 2.07 14.41 -3.88
CA LEU A 38 3.47 13.94 -3.92
C LEU A 38 4.07 13.94 -5.33
N ALA A 39 3.40 14.49 -6.34
CA ALA A 39 3.83 14.40 -7.74
C ALA A 39 5.23 14.98 -8.03
N SER A 40 5.70 15.94 -7.21
CA SER A 40 7.02 16.58 -7.32
C SER A 40 8.05 16.07 -6.30
N GLU A 41 7.72 15.04 -5.53
CA GLU A 41 8.54 14.54 -4.43
C GLU A 41 9.27 13.24 -4.82
N ALA A 42 10.30 12.86 -4.05
CA ALA A 42 11.03 11.61 -4.23
C ALA A 42 10.26 10.38 -3.70
N VAL A 43 8.97 10.29 -4.06
CA VAL A 43 8.04 9.23 -3.64
C VAL A 43 7.37 8.62 -4.88
N VAL A 44 7.43 7.30 -5.00
CA VAL A 44 6.81 6.56 -6.10
C VAL A 44 5.81 5.55 -5.56
N PHE A 45 4.72 5.33 -6.29
CA PHE A 45 3.69 4.37 -5.92
C PHE A 45 3.80 3.16 -6.83
N THR A 46 3.81 1.96 -6.25
CA THR A 46 3.92 0.72 -7.00
C THR A 46 2.73 0.50 -7.93
N HIS A 47 2.97 -0.06 -9.10
CA HIS A 47 1.89 -0.70 -9.86
C HIS A 47 1.50 -2.00 -9.18
N ARG A 48 0.20 -2.27 -9.11
CA ARG A 48 -0.31 -3.62 -8.81
C ARG A 48 -0.61 -4.32 -10.11
N TYR A 49 -0.13 -5.55 -10.25
CA TYR A 49 -0.51 -6.45 -11.33
C TYR A 49 -1.61 -7.35 -10.80
N ILE A 50 -2.82 -7.27 -11.38
CA ILE A 50 -4.00 -7.93 -10.80
C ILE A 50 -4.75 -8.69 -11.90
N THR A 51 -5.30 -9.85 -11.59
CA THR A 51 -6.17 -10.60 -12.52
C THR A 51 -7.60 -10.07 -12.63
N ARG A 52 -7.90 -8.97 -11.94
CA ARG A 52 -9.19 -8.28 -12.00
C ARG A 52 -9.27 -7.40 -13.25
N PRO A 53 -10.43 -7.30 -13.91
CA PRO A 53 -10.67 -6.30 -14.93
C PRO A 53 -10.42 -4.88 -14.45
N VAL A 54 -9.94 -4.01 -15.34
CA VAL A 54 -9.84 -2.57 -15.07
C VAL A 54 -11.25 -1.99 -14.96
N GLU A 55 -11.50 -1.21 -13.91
CA GLU A 55 -12.75 -0.49 -13.67
C GLU A 55 -12.51 1.02 -13.74
N LEU A 56 -13.45 1.78 -14.32
CA LEU A 56 -13.35 3.25 -14.46
C LEU A 56 -13.21 3.99 -13.12
N THR A 57 -13.74 3.42 -12.03
CA THR A 57 -13.67 3.98 -10.66
C THR A 57 -12.83 3.13 -9.71
N GLY A 58 -11.96 2.28 -10.28
CA GLY A 58 -11.07 1.41 -9.54
C GLY A 58 -9.70 2.02 -9.28
N GLU A 59 -8.85 1.27 -8.58
CA GLU A 59 -7.45 1.63 -8.46
C GLU A 59 -6.74 1.57 -9.81
N ASN A 60 -5.76 2.46 -10.00
CA ASN A 60 -4.80 2.40 -11.07
C ASN A 60 -3.90 1.15 -10.93
N HIS A 61 -4.22 0.10 -11.67
CA HIS A 61 -3.50 -1.18 -11.66
C HIS A 61 -3.34 -1.70 -13.10
N ILE A 62 -2.35 -2.58 -13.29
CA ILE A 62 -2.12 -3.29 -14.55
C ILE A 62 -2.91 -4.59 -14.49
N GLN A 63 -3.94 -4.70 -15.32
CA GLN A 63 -4.67 -5.95 -15.49
C GLN A 63 -3.78 -6.98 -16.19
N LEU A 64 -3.74 -8.20 -15.67
CA LEU A 64 -3.16 -9.37 -16.33
C LEU A 64 -4.22 -10.46 -16.51
N SER A 65 -4.04 -11.33 -17.50
CA SER A 65 -4.74 -12.61 -17.50
C SER A 65 -4.15 -13.54 -16.44
N THR A 66 -4.91 -14.54 -15.98
CA THR A 66 -4.39 -15.57 -15.06
C THR A 66 -3.19 -16.32 -15.65
N ALA A 67 -3.21 -16.59 -16.96
CA ALA A 67 -2.09 -17.24 -17.65
C ALA A 67 -0.82 -16.37 -17.63
N GLU A 68 -0.97 -15.07 -17.89
CA GLU A 68 0.16 -14.13 -17.85
C GLU A 68 0.69 -13.93 -16.44
N PHE A 69 -0.20 -13.78 -15.45
CA PHE A 69 0.20 -13.68 -14.04
C PHE A 69 1.01 -14.92 -13.62
N THR A 70 0.51 -16.11 -13.96
CA THR A 70 1.20 -17.38 -13.68
C THR A 70 2.56 -17.44 -14.35
N ASN A 71 2.68 -16.98 -15.60
CA ASN A 71 3.95 -16.92 -16.31
C ASN A 71 4.95 -15.99 -15.60
N ARG A 72 4.53 -14.77 -15.26
CA ARG A 72 5.37 -13.80 -14.55
C ARG A 72 5.79 -14.30 -13.16
N LEU A 73 4.90 -15.01 -12.46
CA LEU A 73 5.21 -15.64 -11.18
C LEU A 73 6.28 -16.73 -11.32
N LYS A 74 6.15 -17.62 -12.32
CA LYS A 74 7.15 -18.68 -12.63
C LYS A 74 8.52 -18.12 -12.98
N HIS A 75 8.58 -16.93 -13.58
CA HIS A 75 9.81 -16.24 -13.95
C HIS A 75 10.29 -15.21 -12.91
N HIS A 76 9.76 -15.26 -11.68
CA HIS A 76 10.18 -14.41 -10.56
C HIS A 76 10.07 -12.90 -10.83
N CYS A 77 9.12 -12.47 -11.66
CA CYS A 77 8.91 -11.05 -11.96
C CYS A 77 8.23 -10.27 -10.81
N PHE A 78 7.76 -10.95 -9.76
CA PHE A 78 7.10 -10.32 -8.62
C PHE A 78 7.95 -10.43 -7.34
N LYS A 79 8.17 -9.29 -6.69
CA LYS A 79 8.74 -9.22 -5.34
C LYS A 79 7.73 -9.70 -4.29
N PHE A 80 6.50 -9.21 -4.38
CA PHE A 80 5.39 -9.60 -3.52
C PHE A 80 4.25 -10.15 -4.37
N HIS A 81 3.60 -11.20 -3.89
CA HIS A 81 2.41 -11.73 -4.53
C HIS A 81 1.53 -12.45 -3.52
N TRP A 82 0.21 -12.36 -3.70
CA TRP A 82 -0.76 -13.06 -2.87
C TRP A 82 -2.05 -13.31 -3.64
N HIS A 83 -2.83 -14.28 -3.15
CA HIS A 83 -4.16 -14.58 -3.66
C HIS A 83 -5.23 -14.12 -2.66
N SER A 84 -6.30 -13.50 -3.13
CA SER A 84 -7.41 -13.06 -2.26
C SER A 84 -8.68 -12.82 -3.06
N HIS A 85 -9.83 -13.30 -2.57
CA HIS A 85 -11.13 -13.13 -3.23
C HIS A 85 -11.10 -13.55 -4.71
N ASP A 86 -10.53 -14.73 -4.99
CA ASP A 86 -10.42 -15.32 -6.32
C ASP A 86 -9.59 -14.49 -7.33
N LEU A 87 -8.79 -13.55 -6.82
CA LEU A 87 -7.92 -12.69 -7.59
C LEU A 87 -6.47 -12.83 -7.14
N ASP A 88 -5.57 -12.73 -8.12
CA ASP A 88 -4.14 -12.72 -7.90
C ASP A 88 -3.64 -11.27 -7.91
N TYR A 89 -2.72 -10.99 -7.00
CA TYR A 89 -2.11 -9.67 -6.84
C TYR A 89 -0.60 -9.83 -6.84
N GLY A 90 0.08 -9.00 -7.62
CA GLY A 90 1.53 -8.97 -7.74
C GLY A 90 2.05 -7.55 -7.64
N ILE A 91 3.22 -7.41 -7.03
CA ILE A 91 4.04 -6.20 -7.05
C ILE A 91 5.37 -6.60 -7.68
N GLY A 92 5.77 -5.88 -8.72
CA GLY A 92 6.94 -6.22 -9.49
C GLY A 92 8.27 -5.94 -8.77
N ILE A 93 9.34 -6.49 -9.32
CA ILE A 93 10.71 -6.36 -8.79
C ILE A 93 11.29 -4.95 -8.92
N GLU A 94 10.66 -4.05 -9.68
CA GLU A 94 11.05 -2.65 -9.83
C GLU A 94 11.12 -1.88 -8.49
N VAL A 95 10.40 -2.37 -7.46
CA VAL A 95 10.47 -1.83 -6.10
C VAL A 95 11.91 -1.76 -5.59
N ASP A 96 12.71 -2.79 -5.80
CA ASP A 96 14.11 -2.81 -5.34
C ASP A 96 14.95 -1.76 -6.05
N HIS A 97 14.68 -1.53 -7.33
CA HIS A 97 15.39 -0.51 -8.09
C HIS A 97 15.08 0.89 -7.55
N TRP A 98 13.82 1.21 -7.32
CA TRP A 98 13.41 2.51 -6.79
C TRP A 98 13.93 2.77 -5.37
N LEU A 99 13.86 1.77 -4.48
CA LEU A 99 14.43 1.88 -3.14
C LEU A 99 15.95 2.15 -3.21
N ASN A 100 16.68 1.45 -4.09
CA ASN A 100 18.12 1.63 -4.27
C ASN A 100 18.51 2.99 -4.88
N GLN A 101 17.56 3.70 -5.51
CA GLN A 101 17.72 5.08 -5.98
C GLN A 101 17.46 6.11 -4.88
N GLY A 102 17.08 5.69 -3.67
CA GLY A 102 16.71 6.58 -2.58
C GLY A 102 15.27 7.10 -2.66
N LEU A 103 14.42 6.50 -3.51
CA LEU A 103 13.01 6.85 -3.61
C LEU A 103 12.22 6.12 -2.52
N ASN A 104 11.35 6.85 -1.83
CA ASN A 104 10.34 6.20 -1.00
C ASN A 104 9.32 5.51 -1.90
N VAL A 105 8.99 4.26 -1.59
CA VAL A 105 8.07 3.44 -2.38
C VAL A 105 6.79 3.18 -1.59
N VAL A 106 5.64 3.49 -2.16
CA VAL A 106 4.33 3.30 -1.54
C VAL A 106 3.64 2.12 -2.18
N MET A 107 3.40 1.07 -1.39
CA MET A 107 2.73 -0.14 -1.80
C MET A 107 1.31 -0.19 -1.22
N ASN A 108 0.33 -0.50 -2.08
CA ASN A 108 -1.03 -0.82 -1.65
C ASN A 108 -1.12 -2.31 -1.24
N GLY A 109 -1.02 -2.58 0.05
CA GLY A 109 -0.89 -3.91 0.63
C GLY A 109 -2.20 -4.51 1.19
N SER A 110 -2.11 -5.80 1.54
CA SER A 110 -3.15 -6.55 2.24
C SER A 110 -2.77 -6.79 3.70
N ARG A 111 -3.71 -6.61 4.63
CA ARG A 111 -3.50 -6.94 6.05
C ARG A 111 -3.13 -8.42 6.25
N GLY A 112 -3.74 -9.32 5.48
CA GLY A 112 -3.49 -10.76 5.57
C GLY A 112 -2.15 -11.22 4.98
N TYR A 113 -1.45 -10.35 4.26
CA TYR A 113 -0.14 -10.66 3.67
C TYR A 113 1.02 -9.94 4.38
N LEU A 114 0.72 -9.13 5.39
CA LEU A 114 1.71 -8.26 6.05
C LEU A 114 2.88 -9.05 6.64
N GLU A 115 2.61 -10.16 7.32
CA GLU A 115 3.67 -10.97 7.96
C GLU A 115 4.69 -11.49 6.92
N THR A 116 4.19 -12.04 5.82
CA THR A 116 5.05 -12.47 4.70
C THR A 116 5.78 -11.29 4.06
N ALA A 117 5.14 -10.14 3.93
CA ALA A 117 5.78 -8.94 3.39
C ALA A 117 6.94 -8.48 4.29
N ILE A 118 6.78 -8.49 5.62
CA ILE A 118 7.82 -8.16 6.59
C ILE A 118 8.98 -9.15 6.51
N GLN A 119 8.71 -10.45 6.40
CA GLN A 119 9.77 -11.45 6.23
C GLN A 119 10.61 -11.21 4.96
N LYS A 120 9.97 -10.74 3.88
CA LYS A 120 10.63 -10.42 2.61
C LYS A 120 11.34 -9.06 2.61
N GLN A 121 10.84 -8.08 3.36
CA GLN A 121 11.41 -6.75 3.51
C GLN A 121 11.31 -6.30 4.97
N PRO A 122 12.27 -6.68 5.84
CA PRO A 122 12.20 -6.42 7.28
C PRO A 122 12.17 -4.94 7.67
N ASP A 123 12.73 -4.06 6.83
CA ASP A 123 12.77 -2.61 7.02
C ASP A 123 11.58 -1.87 6.38
N LEU A 124 10.54 -2.59 5.92
CA LEU A 124 9.31 -1.95 5.47
C LEU A 124 8.62 -1.23 6.64
N VAL A 125 7.91 -0.15 6.35
CA VAL A 125 7.09 0.58 7.31
C VAL A 125 5.62 0.25 7.06
N PRO A 126 4.97 -0.55 7.93
CA PRO A 126 3.54 -0.81 7.82
C PRO A 126 2.75 0.45 8.13
N VAL A 127 1.76 0.79 7.31
CA VAL A 127 0.84 1.91 7.54
C VAL A 127 -0.58 1.39 7.52
N LEU A 128 -1.24 1.37 8.68
CA LEU A 128 -2.62 0.94 8.81
C LEU A 128 -3.56 2.15 8.78
N ILE A 129 -4.41 2.20 7.76
CA ILE A 129 -5.55 3.13 7.69
C ILE A 129 -6.70 2.54 8.50
N GLU A 130 -7.15 3.28 9.49
CA GLU A 130 -8.20 2.89 10.43
C GLU A 130 -9.39 3.83 10.34
N VAL A 131 -10.54 3.30 10.71
CA VAL A 131 -11.78 4.05 10.80
C VAL A 131 -12.62 3.42 11.90
N ASP A 132 -13.34 4.23 12.64
CA ASP A 132 -14.25 3.79 13.69
C ASP A 132 -15.31 2.87 13.08
N VAL A 133 -15.69 1.85 13.84
CA VAL A 133 -16.62 0.80 13.38
C VAL A 133 -17.96 1.37 12.89
N ASN A 134 -18.45 2.42 13.57
CA ASN A 134 -19.70 3.08 13.23
C ASN A 134 -19.58 3.87 11.92
N VAL A 135 -18.49 4.63 11.75
CA VAL A 135 -18.20 5.37 10.52
C VAL A 135 -17.97 4.41 9.34
N LEU A 136 -17.29 3.28 9.58
CA LEU A 136 -17.12 2.24 8.57
C LEU A 136 -18.47 1.70 8.11
N ARG A 137 -19.34 1.33 9.06
CA ARG A 137 -20.68 0.82 8.75
C ARG A 137 -21.49 1.83 7.95
N GLU A 138 -21.51 3.10 8.36
CA GLU A 138 -22.20 4.18 7.64
C GLU A 138 -21.69 4.32 6.20
N ARG A 139 -20.37 4.34 6.00
CA ARG A 139 -19.76 4.42 4.66
C ARG A 139 -20.13 3.22 3.77
N LEU A 140 -20.17 2.03 4.35
CA LEU A 140 -20.54 0.80 3.63
C LEU A 140 -22.04 0.81 3.23
N ILE A 141 -22.91 1.36 4.09
CA ILE A 141 -24.33 1.55 3.77
C ILE A 141 -24.49 2.58 2.65
N ASN A 142 -23.88 3.76 2.80
CA ASN A 142 -24.05 4.90 1.89
C ASN A 142 -23.60 4.62 0.46
N ARG A 143 -22.62 3.73 0.25
CA ARG A 143 -22.19 3.37 -1.12
C ARG A 143 -23.15 2.42 -1.84
N GLY A 144 -24.08 1.78 -1.13
CA GLY A 144 -25.19 1.00 -1.71
C GLY A 144 -24.80 -0.26 -2.51
N ARG A 145 -23.61 -0.83 -2.28
CA ARG A 145 -23.11 -2.00 -3.06
C ARG A 145 -23.28 -3.34 -2.37
N GLU A 146 -23.75 -3.37 -1.12
CA GLU A 146 -23.84 -4.56 -0.29
C GLU A 146 -25.16 -4.63 0.48
N THR A 147 -25.61 -5.85 0.78
CA THR A 147 -26.69 -6.08 1.74
C THR A 147 -26.21 -5.86 3.18
N LEU A 148 -27.13 -5.59 4.12
CA LEU A 148 -26.77 -5.43 5.53
C LEU A 148 -25.98 -6.62 6.10
N ALA A 149 -26.33 -7.86 5.72
CA ALA A 149 -25.60 -9.05 6.15
C ALA A 149 -24.16 -9.10 5.60
N GLN A 150 -23.93 -8.61 4.37
CA GLN A 150 -22.59 -8.49 3.80
C GLN A 150 -21.79 -7.37 4.47
N ILE A 151 -22.45 -6.28 4.87
CA ILE A 151 -21.84 -5.16 5.61
C ILE A 151 -21.36 -5.65 6.98
N GLU A 152 -22.20 -6.32 7.77
CA GLU A 152 -21.79 -6.81 9.09
C GLU A 152 -20.63 -7.83 8.99
N LYS A 153 -20.62 -8.70 7.98
CA LYS A 153 -19.45 -9.58 7.72
C LYS A 153 -18.16 -8.79 7.45
N ARG A 154 -18.25 -7.67 6.71
CA ARG A 154 -17.10 -6.80 6.44
C ARG A 154 -16.64 -6.07 7.70
N VAL A 155 -17.58 -5.61 8.53
CA VAL A 155 -17.31 -4.96 9.81
C VAL A 155 -16.63 -5.92 10.78
N GLN A 156 -17.17 -7.13 10.97
CA GLN A 156 -16.54 -8.16 11.81
C GLN A 156 -15.13 -8.50 11.34
N ARG A 157 -14.92 -8.61 10.02
CA ARG A 157 -13.56 -8.81 9.45
C ARG A 157 -12.66 -7.59 9.61
N ALA A 158 -13.19 -6.38 9.81
CA ALA A 158 -12.38 -5.23 10.16
C ALA A 158 -11.84 -5.39 11.59
N GLU A 159 -12.69 -5.84 12.51
CA GLU A 159 -12.39 -6.05 13.94
C GLU A 159 -11.29 -7.09 14.17
N THR A 160 -11.20 -8.13 13.33
CA THR A 160 -10.14 -9.17 13.46
C THR A 160 -8.72 -8.62 13.32
N PHE A 161 -8.53 -7.40 12.80
CA PHE A 161 -7.22 -6.78 12.64
C PHE A 161 -7.03 -5.51 13.49
N VAL A 162 -7.95 -5.18 14.40
CA VAL A 162 -7.79 -4.01 15.30
C VAL A 162 -6.52 -4.15 16.13
N ASN A 163 -6.24 -5.37 16.59
CA ASN A 163 -5.05 -5.72 17.36
C ASN A 163 -3.83 -6.06 16.49
N LEU A 164 -3.83 -5.70 15.20
CA LEU A 164 -2.66 -5.93 14.34
C LEU A 164 -1.45 -5.18 14.91
N ARG A 165 -0.37 -5.93 15.14
CA ARG A 165 0.91 -5.42 15.61
C ARG A 165 1.98 -5.78 14.60
N ALA A 166 2.86 -4.83 14.32
CA ALA A 166 4.06 -5.02 13.52
C ALA A 166 5.12 -4.01 13.96
N PRO A 167 6.42 -4.30 13.78
CA PRO A 167 7.47 -3.32 13.98
C PRO A 167 7.20 -2.05 13.17
N ASN A 168 7.44 -0.88 13.78
CA ASN A 168 7.23 0.45 13.19
C ASN A 168 5.86 0.72 12.58
N LEU A 169 4.82 -0.01 12.99
CA LEU A 169 3.47 0.20 12.50
C LEU A 169 3.00 1.63 12.75
N GLN A 170 2.72 2.35 11.66
CA GLN A 170 2.10 3.66 11.68
C GLN A 170 0.58 3.50 11.54
N ARG A 171 -0.18 4.29 12.31
CA ARG A 171 -1.64 4.26 12.28
C ARG A 171 -2.16 5.62 11.84
N ILE A 172 -3.07 5.62 10.86
CA ILE A 172 -3.72 6.83 10.36
C ILE A 172 -5.23 6.62 10.46
N GLU A 173 -5.84 7.34 11.39
CA GLU A 173 -7.29 7.41 11.53
C GLU A 173 -7.89 8.23 10.39
N ASN A 174 -8.96 7.73 9.79
CA ASN A 174 -9.71 8.35 8.71
C ASN A 174 -11.18 8.55 9.08
N ASN A 175 -11.40 9.10 10.28
CA ASN A 175 -12.70 9.36 10.88
C ASN A 175 -13.32 10.70 10.49
N THR A 176 -12.52 11.62 9.94
CA THR A 176 -12.92 12.98 9.59
C THR A 176 -12.82 13.22 8.08
N GLU A 177 -12.73 14.49 7.67
CA GLU A 177 -12.47 14.90 6.29
C GLU A 177 -11.24 14.22 5.69
N LEU A 178 -11.37 13.77 4.45
CA LEU A 178 -10.31 13.02 3.74
C LEU A 178 -8.98 13.77 3.71
N SER A 179 -9.02 15.10 3.59
CA SER A 179 -7.83 15.96 3.55
C SER A 179 -7.02 15.91 4.84
N VAL A 180 -7.66 15.81 6.01
CA VAL A 180 -6.95 15.77 7.30
C VAL A 180 -6.08 14.52 7.41
N SER A 181 -6.64 13.36 7.10
CA SER A 181 -5.92 12.09 7.09
C SER A 181 -4.98 11.98 5.88
N GLY A 182 -5.34 12.62 4.77
CA GLY A 182 -4.53 12.72 3.57
C GLY A 182 -3.22 13.44 3.83
N GLU A 183 -3.25 14.61 4.47
CA GLU A 183 -2.06 15.36 4.85
C GLU A 183 -1.16 14.60 5.84
N ARG A 184 -1.76 13.90 6.81
CA ARG A 184 -1.00 13.01 7.71
C ARG A 184 -0.26 11.92 6.94
N LEU A 185 -0.92 11.29 5.97
CA LEU A 185 -0.30 10.27 5.11
C LEU A 185 0.80 10.89 4.25
N VAL A 186 0.56 12.02 3.61
CA VAL A 186 1.55 12.73 2.77
C VAL A 186 2.82 13.04 3.56
N ASN A 187 2.69 13.62 4.76
CA ASN A 187 3.83 13.95 5.61
C ASN A 187 4.63 12.72 6.02
N LEU A 188 3.93 11.62 6.37
CA LEU A 188 4.57 10.35 6.69
C LEU A 188 5.38 9.83 5.49
N LEU A 189 4.79 9.81 4.29
CA LEU A 189 5.40 9.24 3.08
C LEU A 189 6.62 10.03 2.58
N LYS A 190 6.75 11.32 2.93
CA LYS A 190 7.94 12.14 2.62
C LYS A 190 9.11 11.90 3.57
N THR A 191 8.84 11.35 4.75
CA THR A 191 9.87 11.21 5.79
C THR A 191 10.95 10.24 5.33
N LYS A 192 12.21 10.62 5.55
CA LYS A 192 13.36 9.76 5.33
C LYS A 192 13.73 9.10 6.67
N ASP A 193 14.27 7.89 6.59
CA ASP A 193 14.88 7.20 7.74
C ASP A 193 13.91 6.79 8.87
N LEU A 194 12.71 6.31 8.53
CA LEU A 194 11.77 5.68 9.49
C LEU A 194 12.08 4.22 9.82
N LYS A 195 13.22 3.71 9.34
CA LYS A 195 13.66 2.34 9.58
C LYS A 195 14.08 2.21 11.05
N SER A 196 13.76 1.09 11.71
CA SER A 196 14.26 0.84 13.06
C SER A 196 15.80 0.83 13.05
N PRO A 197 16.46 1.28 14.14
CA PRO A 197 17.84 0.87 14.41
C PRO A 197 17.96 -0.66 14.53
#